data_AF-A0A654ME54-F1
#
_entry.id   AF-A0A654ME54-F1
#
_cell.length_a   1.000
_cell.length_b   1.000
_cell.length_c   1.000
_cell.angle_alpha   90.00
_cell.angle_beta   90.00
_cell.angle_gamma   90.00
#
_symmetry.space_group_name_H-M   'P 1'
#
loop_
_entity.id
_entity.type
_entity.pdbx_description
1 polymer ?
#
loop_
_entity_poly.entity_id
_entity_poly.type
_entity_poly.pdbx_seq_one_letter_code
_entity_poly.pdbx_strand_id
1 'polypeptide(L)'
;MNIAMITKTRERINLKLYDEDLKNLTSEIFEDIYTLNFFLQTIPKTFGPDKTLLIFNDLEITNSVLDLPDKDANLEGYNHNVKLLLAKDENSYFIQE
;
A
#
# COMPACT_ATOMS: atom_id res chain seq x y z
N MET A 1 3.80 16.18 -6.32
CA MET A 1 3.84 15.06 -5.33
C MET A 1 2.98 13.92 -5.84
N ASN A 2 3.43 12.67 -5.75
CA ASN A 2 2.65 11.51 -6.19
C ASN A 2 1.97 10.78 -5.03
N ILE A 3 0.88 10.07 -5.31
CA ILE A 3 0.13 9.28 -4.33
C ILE A 3 -0.06 7.87 -4.90
N ALA A 4 0.51 6.87 -4.24
CA ALA A 4 0.35 5.46 -4.60
C ALA A 4 -0.60 4.79 -3.61
N MET A 5 -1.78 4.40 -4.08
CA MET A 5 -2.74 3.62 -3.31
C MET A 5 -2.57 2.14 -3.64
N ILE A 6 -2.22 1.35 -2.63
CA ILE A 6 -1.93 -0.07 -2.74
C ILE A 6 -2.94 -0.83 -1.89
N THR A 7 -3.62 -1.79 -2.49
CA THR A 7 -4.62 -2.62 -1.82
C THR A 7 -4.27 -4.08 -1.99
N LYS A 8 -3.87 -4.74 -0.92
CA LYS A 8 -3.61 -6.17 -0.86
C LYS A 8 -4.90 -6.92 -0.52
N THR A 9 -5.19 -7.93 -1.33
CA THR A 9 -6.25 -8.93 -1.12
C THR A 9 -5.62 -10.32 -1.06
N ARG A 10 -6.37 -11.37 -0.74
CA ARG A 10 -5.85 -12.75 -0.66
C ARG A 10 -5.14 -13.23 -1.93
N GLU A 11 -5.61 -12.78 -3.08
CA GLU A 11 -5.19 -13.32 -4.38
C GLU A 11 -4.24 -12.38 -5.13
N ARG A 12 -4.26 -11.07 -4.81
CA ARG A 12 -3.59 -10.05 -5.62
C ARG A 12 -3.38 -8.75 -4.88
N ILE A 13 -2.45 -7.96 -5.39
CA ILE A 13 -2.14 -6.62 -4.93
C ILE A 13 -2.44 -5.63 -6.04
N ASN A 14 -3.33 -4.67 -5.77
CA ASN A 14 -3.71 -3.63 -6.73
C ASN A 14 -2.99 -2.34 -6.39
N LEU A 15 -2.36 -1.70 -7.37
CA LEU A 15 -1.73 -0.39 -7.25
C LEU A 15 -2.47 0.61 -8.14
N LYS A 16 -2.76 1.79 -7.60
CA LYS A 16 -3.16 2.97 -8.37
C LYS A 16 -2.25 4.13 -8.03
N LEU A 17 -1.64 4.73 -9.04
CA LEU A 17 -0.79 5.90 -8.88
C LEU A 17 -1.54 7.15 -9.34
N TYR A 18 -1.43 8.21 -8.57
CA TYR A 18 -2.03 9.50 -8.84
C TYR A 18 -0.98 10.61 -8.74
N ASP A 19 -1.20 11.70 -9.47
CA ASP A 19 -0.49 12.95 -9.26
C ASP A 19 -1.13 13.78 -8.12
N GLU A 20 -0.65 15.00 -7.93
CA GLU A 20 -1.12 15.92 -6.89
C GLU A 20 -2.55 16.43 -7.11
N ASP A 21 -3.03 16.40 -8.34
CA ASP A 21 -4.41 16.76 -8.71
C ASP A 21 -5.36 15.56 -8.67
N LEU A 22 -4.92 14.43 -8.10
CA LEU A 22 -5.63 13.16 -8.05
C LEU A 22 -5.98 12.58 -9.43
N LYS A 23 -5.25 12.98 -10.47
CA LYS A 23 -5.38 12.36 -11.79
C LYS A 23 -4.66 11.02 -11.78
N ASN A 24 -5.34 9.98 -12.27
CA ASN A 24 -4.74 8.65 -12.36
C ASN A 24 -3.61 8.66 -13.41
N LEU A 25 -2.41 8.25 -12.98
CA LEU A 25 -1.22 8.13 -13.82
C LEU A 25 -1.06 6.69 -14.33
N THR A 26 -1.25 5.71 -13.45
CA THR A 26 -1.24 4.29 -13.80
C THR A 26 -2.07 3.46 -12.81
N SER A 27 -2.47 2.27 -13.25
CA SER A 27 -3.12 1.25 -12.43
C SER A 27 -2.60 -0.12 -12.83
N GLU A 28 -2.03 -0.85 -11.87
CA GLU A 28 -1.37 -2.13 -12.11
C GLU A 28 -1.85 -3.18 -11.09
N ILE A 29 -1.75 -4.46 -11.46
CA ILE A 29 -2.07 -5.59 -10.59
C ILE A 29 -0.84 -6.49 -10.51
N PHE A 30 -0.51 -6.91 -9.29
CA PHE A 30 0.62 -7.76 -8.99
C PHE A 30 0.16 -9.01 -8.23
N GLU A 31 0.80 -10.13 -8.52
CA GLU A 31 0.56 -11.42 -7.84
C GLU A 31 1.19 -11.45 -6.44
N ASP A 32 2.30 -10.73 -6.24
CA ASP A 32 3.10 -10.77 -5.01
C ASP A 32 3.74 -9.42 -4.67
N ILE A 33 4.19 -9.29 -3.42
CA ILE A 33 4.74 -8.04 -2.89
C ILE A 33 6.15 -7.73 -3.39
N TYR A 34 6.92 -8.73 -3.82
CA TYR A 34 8.26 -8.54 -4.36
C TYR A 34 8.20 -7.87 -5.74
N THR A 35 7.29 -8.34 -6.59
CA THR A 35 7.03 -7.75 -7.90
C THR A 35 6.49 -6.33 -7.76
N LEU A 36 5.58 -6.09 -6.81
CA LEU A 36 5.14 -4.73 -6.46
C LEU A 36 6.34 -3.85 -6.05
N ASN A 37 7.16 -4.30 -5.09
CA ASN A 37 8.29 -3.52 -4.59
C ASN A 37 9.30 -3.19 -5.70
N PHE A 38 9.54 -4.12 -6.63
CA PHE A 38 10.36 -3.85 -7.80
C PHE A 38 9.75 -2.75 -8.68
N PHE A 39 8.43 -2.81 -8.92
CA PHE A 39 7.74 -1.75 -9.66
C PHE A 39 7.81 -0.40 -8.95
N LEU A 40 7.60 -0.35 -7.63
CA LEU A 40 7.63 0.90 -6.85
C LEU A 40 8.97 1.64 -6.99
N GLN A 41 10.09 0.92 -7.07
CA GLN A 41 11.42 1.51 -7.31
C GLN A 41 11.56 2.20 -8.67
N THR A 42 10.69 1.89 -9.63
CA THR A 42 10.69 2.55 -10.95
C THR A 42 9.92 3.88 -10.95
N ILE A 43 9.07 4.13 -9.95
CA ILE A 43 8.21 5.32 -9.89
C ILE A 43 9.02 6.63 -10.00
N PRO A 44 10.12 6.83 -9.25
CA PRO A 44 10.91 8.05 -9.35
C PRO A 44 11.49 8.30 -10.75
N LYS A 45 11.80 7.23 -11.49
CA LYS A 45 12.39 7.30 -12.83
C LYS A 45 11.33 7.57 -13.90
N THR A 46 10.13 7.05 -13.71
CA THR A 46 9.05 7.11 -14.69
C THR A 46 8.16 8.34 -14.53
N PHE A 47 7.88 8.75 -13.29
CA PHE A 47 6.92 9.82 -12.96
C PHE A 47 7.58 11.03 -12.28
N GLY A 48 8.92 11.08 -12.28
CA GLY A 48 9.71 12.16 -11.71
C GLY A 48 10.16 11.91 -10.27
N PRO A 49 11.19 12.64 -9.81
CA PRO A 49 11.83 12.42 -8.50
C PRO A 49 10.98 12.94 -7.31
N ASP A 50 9.72 13.25 -7.57
CA ASP A 50 8.80 13.76 -6.56
C ASP A 50 8.59 12.72 -5.45
N LYS A 51 8.38 13.24 -4.24
CA LYS A 51 8.01 12.40 -3.10
C LYS A 51 6.70 11.69 -3.43
N THR A 52 6.62 10.42 -3.04
CA THR A 52 5.39 9.63 -3.19
C THR A 52 4.86 9.27 -1.82
N LEU A 53 3.59 9.58 -1.57
CA LEU A 53 2.85 9.05 -0.45
C LEU A 53 2.36 7.64 -0.81
N LEU A 54 2.90 6.61 -0.19
CA LEU A 54 2.42 5.24 -0.31
C LEU A 54 1.36 4.99 0.76
N ILE A 55 0.18 4.57 0.32
CA ILE A 55 -0.95 4.19 1.16
C ILE A 55 -1.17 2.71 0.95
N PHE A 56 -0.75 1.88 1.89
CA PHE A 56 -0.88 0.43 1.81
C PHE A 56 -2.04 -0.04 2.68
N ASN A 57 -3.01 -0.71 2.08
CA ASN A 57 -4.16 -1.28 2.77
C ASN A 57 -4.16 -2.81 2.61
N ASP A 58 -4.06 -3.54 3.72
CA ASP A 58 -4.20 -4.98 3.76
C ASP A 58 -5.62 -5.38 4.17
N LEU A 59 -6.40 -5.81 3.18
CA LEU A 59 -7.78 -6.22 3.39
C LEU A 59 -7.90 -7.65 3.95
N GLU A 60 -6.84 -8.45 3.97
CA GLU A 60 -6.88 -9.77 4.62
C GLU A 60 -7.05 -9.62 6.13
N ILE A 61 -6.38 -8.63 6.73
CA ILE A 61 -6.47 -8.32 8.16
C ILE A 61 -7.89 -7.90 8.55
N THR A 62 -8.66 -7.29 7.63
CA THR A 62 -10.04 -6.89 7.93
C THR A 62 -11.02 -8.06 8.01
N ASN A 63 -10.75 -9.17 7.31
CA ASN A 63 -11.64 -10.34 7.32
C ASN A 63 -11.45 -11.21 8.57
N SER A 64 -10.29 -11.18 9.24
CA SER A 64 -10.07 -11.95 10.47
C SER A 64 -10.73 -11.32 11.70
N VAL A 65 -11.10 -10.04 11.65
CA VAL A 65 -11.72 -9.31 12.77
C VAL A 65 -13.22 -9.64 12.92
N LEU A 66 -13.88 -10.10 11.85
CA LEU A 66 -15.32 -10.41 11.87
C LEU A 66 -15.66 -11.78 12.49
N ASP A 67 -14.66 -12.62 12.80
CA ASP A 67 -14.85 -13.99 13.32
C ASP A 67 -14.58 -14.12 14.85
N LEU A 68 -14.37 -13.02 15.57
CA LEU A 68 -14.15 -13.08 17.02
C LEU A 68 -15.49 -13.04 17.79
N PRO A 69 -15.80 -14.06 18.63
CA PRO A 69 -16.98 -14.02 19.49
C PRO A 69 -16.77 -12.96 20.59
N ASP A 70 -17.81 -12.16 20.85
CA ASP A 70 -17.92 -11.17 21.92
C ASP A 70 -17.49 -11.75 23.28
N LYS A 71 -16.21 -11.66 23.63
CA LYS A 71 -15.70 -11.73 25.00
C LYS A 71 -14.43 -10.91 25.13
N ASP A 72 -14.58 -9.74 25.75
CA ASP A 72 -13.58 -9.06 26.58
C ASP A 72 -12.12 -9.19 26.10
N ALA A 73 -11.73 -8.41 25.10
CA ALA A 73 -10.32 -8.31 24.71
C ALA A 73 -9.88 -6.84 24.60
N ASN A 74 -8.87 -6.51 25.39
CA ASN A 74 -8.15 -5.25 25.42
C ASN A 74 -7.93 -4.64 24.02
N LEU A 75 -8.34 -3.38 23.84
CA LEU A 75 -8.22 -2.59 22.61
C LEU A 75 -6.77 -2.16 22.27
N GLU A 76 -5.74 -2.81 22.84
CA GLU A 76 -4.32 -2.50 22.56
C GLU A 76 -3.77 -3.23 21.32
N GLY A 77 -4.59 -4.08 20.67
CA GLY A 77 -4.18 -4.91 19.54
C GLY A 77 -4.75 -4.51 18.18
N TYR A 78 -5.11 -3.24 17.95
CA TYR A 78 -5.54 -2.81 16.61
C TYR A 78 -4.36 -2.86 15.64
N ASN A 79 -4.20 -3.99 14.96
CA ASN A 79 -3.40 -4.06 13.74
C ASN A 79 -4.01 -3.10 12.73
N HIS A 80 -3.38 -1.94 12.55
CA HIS A 80 -3.79 -0.98 11.54
C HIS A 80 -3.64 -1.64 10.17
N ASN A 81 -4.76 -1.90 9.52
CA ASN A 81 -4.83 -2.45 8.16
C ASN A 81 -4.27 -1.46 7.13
N VAL A 82 -4.14 -0.18 7.51
CA VAL A 82 -3.57 0.87 6.66
C VAL A 82 -2.20 1.29 7.19
N LYS A 83 -1.16 1.16 6.35
CA LYS A 83 0.19 1.70 6.57
C LYS A 83 0.38 2.91 5.64
N LEU A 84 0.85 4.02 6.19
CA LEU A 84 1.21 5.23 5.44
C LEU A 84 2.72 5.41 5.45
N LEU A 85 3.32 5.53 4.26
CA LEU A 85 4.76 5.68 4.10
C LEU A 85 5.04 6.85 3.16
N LEU A 86 6.02 7.69 3.48
CA LEU A 86 6.45 8.77 2.61
C LEU A 86 7.79 8.41 1.98
N ALA A 87 7.77 8.04 0.71
CA ALA A 87 8.96 7.69 -0.04
C ALA A 87 9.59 8.94 -0.67
N LYS A 88 10.87 9.21 -0.34
CA LYS A 88 11.61 10.40 -0.82
C LYS A 88 12.82 10.05 -1.69
N ASP A 89 13.41 8.88 -1.47
CA ASP A 89 14.54 8.36 -2.25
C ASP A 89 14.18 6.98 -2.85
N GLU A 90 14.95 6.49 -3.83
CA GLU A 90 14.67 5.23 -4.55
C GLU A 90 14.51 4.03 -3.59
N ASN A 91 15.27 4.01 -2.50
CA ASN A 91 15.26 2.91 -1.53
C ASN A 91 14.10 3.01 -0.51
N SER A 92 13.42 4.14 -0.43
CA SER A 92 12.25 4.35 0.43
C SER A 92 10.97 3.71 -0.13
N TYR A 93 10.99 3.24 -1.39
CA TYR A 93 9.87 2.59 -2.08
C TYR A 93 9.81 1.10 -1.75
N PHE A 94 9.69 0.77 -0.47
CA PHE A 94 9.67 -0.62 -0.01
C PHE A 94 8.59 -0.84 1.05
N ILE A 95 7.78 -1.87 0.83
CA ILE A 95 6.74 -2.32 1.75
C ILE A 95 7.18 -3.65 2.33
N GLN A 96 7.28 -3.68 3.67
CA GLN A 96 7.50 -4.90 4.44
C GLN A 96 6.16 -5.60 4.69
N GLU A 97 6.15 -6.93 4.54
CA GLU A 97 5.01 -7.79 4.94
C GLU A 97 4.62 -7.54 6.41
#